data_AF-A0A0D2MV21-F1
#
_entry.id   AF-A0A0D2MV21-F1
#
_cell.length_a   1.000
_cell.length_b   1.000
_cell.length_c   1.000
_cell.angle_alpha   90.00
_cell.angle_beta   90.00
_cell.angle_gamma   90.00
#
_symmetry.space_group_name_H-M   'P 1'
#
loop_
_entity.id
_entity.type
_entity.pdbx_description
1 polymer ?
#
loop_
_entity_poly.entity_id
_entity_poly.type
_entity_poly.pdbx_seq_one_letter_code
_entity_poly.pdbx_strand_id
1 'polypeptide(L)' 'MGLKESIYQVFFKRSTIYVPFVLVGAYFSNEALDTVVTSIWESRNKGKLFKDIEIPVAEAE' A
#
# COMPACT_ATOMS: atom_id res chain seq x y z
N MET A 1 -25.86 -10.46 15.82
CA MET A 1 -25.03 -9.25 15.71
C MET A 1 -24.61 -9.09 14.26
N GLY A 2 -24.67 -7.88 13.70
CA GLY A 2 -24.19 -7.62 12.34
C GLY A 2 -22.67 -7.47 12.28
N LEU A 3 -22.09 -7.63 11.10
CA LEU A 3 -20.64 -7.45 10.87
C LEU A 3 -20.16 -6.07 11.34
N LYS A 4 -20.97 -5.03 11.12
CA LYS A 4 -20.67 -3.66 11.55
C LYS A 4 -20.59 -3.55 13.07
N GLU A 5 -21.58 -4.08 13.79
CA GLU A 5 -21.56 -4.10 15.26
C GLU A 5 -20.36 -4.88 15.79
N SER A 6 -20.00 -6.00 15.17
CA SER A 6 -18.84 -6.80 15.58
C SER A 6 -17.53 -6.02 15.39
N ILE A 7 -17.33 -5.37 14.24
CA ILE A 7 -16.13 -4.55 13.98
C ILE A 7 -16.03 -3.41 14.99
N TYR A 8 -17.13 -2.69 15.23
CA TYR A 8 -17.16 -1.60 16.20
C TYR A 8 -16.79 -2.07 17.61
N GLN A 9 -17.38 -3.19 18.05
CA GLN A 9 -17.13 -3.72 19.38
C GLN A 9 -15.67 -4.17 19.60
N VAL A 10 -15.03 -4.72 18.57
CA VAL A 10 -13.66 -5.24 18.66
C VAL A 10 -12.61 -4.13 18.58
N PHE A 11 -12.72 -3.22 17.61
CA PHE A 11 -11.63 -2.30 17.31
C PHE A 11 -11.89 -0.86 17.77
N PHE A 12 -13.14 -0.41 17.80
CA PHE A 12 -13.48 1.01 17.93
C PHE A 12 -14.12 1.38 19.27
N LYS A 13 -14.71 0.43 20.00
CA LYS A 13 -15.48 0.71 21.23
C LYS A 13 -14.63 1.18 22.42
N ARG A 14 -13.36 0.75 22.52
CA ARG A 14 -12.48 1.07 23.67
C ARG A 14 -11.30 1.89 23.22
N SER A 15 -11.09 3.07 23.81
CA SER A 15 -9.97 3.98 23.49
C SER A 15 -8.61 3.29 23.57
N THR A 16 -8.40 2.41 24.55
CA THR A 16 -7.17 1.63 24.73
C THR A 16 -6.85 0.70 23.56
N ILE A 17 -7.86 0.24 22.81
CA ILE A 17 -7.67 -0.61 21.61
C ILE A 17 -7.69 0.27 20.36
N TYR A 18 -8.60 1.24 20.31
CA TYR A 18 -8.79 2.13 19.17
C TYR A 18 -7.51 2.88 18.79
N VAL A 19 -6.87 3.54 19.75
CA VAL A 19 -5.67 4.37 19.47
C VAL A 19 -4.53 3.53 18.89
N PRO A 20 -4.06 2.43 19.54
CA PRO A 20 -2.99 1.63 18.95
C PRO A 20 -3.41 0.95 17.64
N PHE A 21 -4.67 0.55 17.49
CA PHE A 21 -5.18 -0.02 16.23
C PHE A 21 -5.07 0.97 15.07
N VAL A 22 -5.44 2.24 15.29
CA VAL A 22 -5.31 3.29 14.26
C VAL A 22 -3.85 3.57 13.94
N LEU A 23 -2.97 3.63 14.94
CA LEU A 23 -1.54 3.86 14.72
C LEU A 23 -0.88 2.73 13.91
N VAL A 24 -1.15 1.48 14.29
CA VAL A 24 -0.67 0.30 13.56
C VAL A 24 -1.26 0.27 12.15
N GLY A 25 -2.57 0.50 12.03
CA GLY A 25 -3.25 0.56 10.74
C GLY A 25 -2.66 1.62 9.82
N ALA A 26 -2.35 2.81 10.35
CA ALA A 26 -1.74 3.90 9.59
C ALA A 26 -0.35 3.52 9.07
N TYR A 27 0.49 2.91 9.91
CA TYR A 27 1.82 2.45 9.51
C TYR A 27 1.76 1.45 8.34
N PHE A 28 0.94 0.41 8.45
CA PHE A 28 0.80 -0.58 7.39
C PHE A 28 0.10 -0.04 6.14
N SER A 29 -0.85 0.89 6.31
CA SER A 29 -1.55 1.49 5.17
C SER A 29 -0.61 2.31 4.30
N ASN A 30 0.39 2.98 4.88
CA ASN A 30 1.36 3.77 4.11
C ASN A 30 2.10 2.91 3.09
N GLU A 31 2.71 1.82 3.54
CA GLU A 31 3.45 0.89 2.68
C GLU A 31 2.55 0.19 1.65
N ALA A 32 1.36 -0.24 2.08
CA ALA A 32 0.40 -0.90 1.19
C ALA A 32 -0.08 0.06 0.09
N LEU A 33 -0.37 1.32 0.43
CA LEU A 33 -0.80 2.31 -0.54
C LEU A 33 0.33 2.68 -1.50
N ASP A 34 1.55 2.87 -1.02
CA ASP A 34 2.70 3.17 -1.88
C ASP A 34 2.92 2.06 -2.93
N THR A 35 2.93 0.80 -2.48
CA THR A 35 3.07 -0.36 -3.37
C THR A 35 1.95 -0.43 -4.40
N VAL A 36 0.69 -0.28 -3.96
CA VAL A 36 -0.47 -0.40 -4.85
C VAL A 36 -0.47 0.74 -5.87
N VAL A 37 -0.28 1.99 -5.43
CA VAL A 37 -0.31 3.15 -6.32
C VAL A 37 0.85 3.08 -7.32
N THR A 38 2.05 2.72 -6.85
CA THR A 38 3.21 2.51 -7.73
C THR A 38 2.93 1.41 -8.74
N SER A 39 2.38 0.27 -8.33
CA SER A 39 2.04 -0.82 -9.25
C SER A 39 1.05 -0.38 -10.35
N ILE A 40 0.04 0.40 -9.99
CA ILE A 40 -0.96 0.92 -10.92
C ILE A 40 -0.31 1.91 -11.89
N TRP A 41 0.53 2.80 -11.38
CA TRP A 41 1.25 3.79 -12.19
C TRP A 41 2.19 3.12 -13.19
N GLU A 42 2.98 2.16 -12.74
CA GLU A 42 3.94 1.43 -13.57
C GLU A 42 3.22 0.58 -14.61
N SER A 43 2.15 -0.11 -14.23
CA SER A 43 1.35 -0.88 -15.18
C SER A 43 0.75 0.00 -16.28
N ARG A 44 0.39 1.26 -15.98
CA ARG A 44 -0.13 2.21 -16.96
C ARG A 44 0.95 2.86 -17.82
N ASN A 45 2.18 2.95 -17.31
CA ASN A 45 3.30 3.59 -18.00
C ASN A 45 4.30 2.60 -18.59
N LYS A 46 4.00 1.31 -18.58
CA LYS A 46 4.87 0.23 -19.08
C LYS A 46 5.47 0.57 -20.45
N GLY A 47 6.78 0.41 -20.57
CA GLY A 47 7.57 0.73 -21.75
C GLY A 47 8.01 2.21 -21.85
N LYS A 48 7.56 3.06 -20.93
CA LYS A 48 7.99 4.48 -20.84
C LYS A 48 8.86 4.76 -19.64
N LEU A 49 8.89 3.87 -18.64
CA LEU A 49 9.72 4.08 -17.46
C LEU A 49 11.18 3.79 -17.80
N PHE A 50 12.09 4.49 -17.14
CA PHE A 50 13.54 4.26 -17.31
C PHE A 50 13.91 2.79 -17.05
N LYS A 51 13.26 2.16 -16.07
CA LYS A 51 13.45 0.73 -15.74
C LYS A 51 12.99 -0.25 -16.84
N ASP A 52 12.20 0.21 -17.81
CA ASP A 52 11.74 -0.59 -18.95
C ASP A 52 12.65 -0.41 -20.18
N ILE A 53 13.64 0.49 -20.11
CA ILE A 53 14.58 0.74 -21.20
C ILE A 53 15.68 -0.33 -21.14
N GLU A 54 15.78 -1.15 -22.19
CA GLU A 54 16.91 -2.04 -22.39
C GLU A 54 18.11 -1.23 -22.91
N ILE A 55 19.20 -1.20 -22.14
CA ILE A 55 20.47 -0.66 -22.64
C ILE A 55 21.12 -1.76 -23.48
N PRO A 56 21.32 -1.57 -24.80
CA PRO A 56 22.01 -2.56 -25.60
C PRO A 56 23.44 -2.75 -25.07
N VAL A 57 23.81 -3.99 -24.79
CA VAL A 57 25.11 -4.42 -24.21
C VAL A 57 26.31 -3.89 -25.01
N ALA A 58 26.12 -3.48 -26.26
CA ALA A 58 27.16 -2.95 -27.15
C ALA A 58 27.67 -1.53 -26.81
N GLU A 59 26.97 -0.75 -25.98
CA GLU A 59 27.40 0.60 -25.56
C GLU A 59 28.00 0.64 -24.15
N ALA A 60 28.15 -0.53 -23.50
CA ALA A 60 28.70 -0.67 -22.16
C ALA A 60 30.21 -1.03 -22.13
N GLU A 61 30.88 -1.05 -23.27
CA GLU A 61 32.34 -1.23 -23.43
C GLU A 61 33.04 0.05 -23.89
#